data_AF-A0AAP0IMI6-F1
#
_entry.id   AF-A0AAP0IMI6-F1
#
_cell.length_a   1.000
_cell.length_b   1.000
_cell.length_c   1.000
_cell.angle_alpha   90.00
_cell.angle_beta   90.00
_cell.angle_gamma   90.00
#
_symmetry.space_group_name_H-M   'P 1'
#
loop_
_entity.id
_entity.type
_entity.pdbx_description
1 polymer ?
#
loop_
_entity_poly.entity_id
_entity_poly.type
_entity_poly.pdbx_seq_one_letter_code
_entity_poly.pdbx_strand_id
1 'polypeptide(L)' 'MHLCMEISRGIGDYTETLLVRIATAREEVKLIKNFDYVAINADGKLKGAVKLVESIIDREKARVRQRRAVI' A
#
# COMPACT_ATOMS: atom_id res chain seq x y z
N MET A 1 8.28 -0.99 -2.50
CA MET A 1 7.04 -1.43 -1.80
C MET A 1 5.95 -2.02 -2.70
N HIS A 2 6.07 -1.94 -4.03
CA HIS A 2 5.18 -2.63 -4.98
C HIS A 2 5.53 -4.14 -5.18
N LEU A 3 6.48 -4.66 -4.40
CA LEU A 3 7.30 -5.82 -4.79
C LEU A 3 6.84 -7.15 -4.16
N CYS A 4 6.11 -7.14 -3.03
CA CYS A 4 5.79 -8.35 -2.28
C CYS A 4 4.56 -9.11 -2.83
N MET A 5 3.75 -8.50 -3.71
CA MET A 5 2.49 -9.07 -4.21
C MET A 5 2.61 -9.86 -5.53
N GLU A 6 3.60 -9.59 -6.39
CA GLU A 6 3.77 -10.35 -7.65
C GLU A 6 4.54 -11.68 -7.48
N ILE A 7 5.39 -11.81 -6.46
CA ILE A 7 6.37 -12.92 -6.36
C ILE A 7 5.74 -14.25 -5.87
N SER A 8 4.54 -14.23 -5.27
CA SER A 8 3.85 -15.46 -4.83
C SER A 8 3.04 -16.17 -5.92
N ARG A 9 3.02 -15.64 -7.15
CA ARG A 9 2.10 -16.11 -8.19
C ARG A 9 2.58 -17.35 -8.96
N GLY A 10 3.77 -17.89 -8.66
CA GLY A 10 4.33 -19.08 -9.33
C GLY A 10 5.17 -19.99 -8.42
N ILE A 11 4.48 -20.93 -7.76
CA ILE A 11 4.89 -22.30 -7.36
C ILE A 11 6.40 -22.55 -7.10
N GLY A 12 6.75 -22.89 -5.85
CA GLY A 12 8.02 -23.55 -5.51
C GLY A 12 8.38 -23.42 -4.02
N ASP A 13 8.36 -24.55 -3.30
CA ASP A 13 8.69 -24.76 -1.88
C ASP A 13 7.94 -23.95 -0.81
N TYR A 14 7.06 -24.64 -0.08
CA TYR A 14 6.05 -24.07 0.82
C TYR A 14 6.62 -23.54 2.14
N THR A 15 7.82 -23.93 2.55
CA THR A 15 8.39 -23.60 3.87
C THR A 15 9.37 -22.43 3.81
N GLU A 16 10.36 -22.47 2.92
CA GLU A 16 11.36 -21.41 2.78
C GLU A 16 10.74 -20.12 2.23
N THR A 17 9.89 -20.23 1.20
CA THR A 17 9.17 -19.10 0.62
C THR A 17 8.24 -18.43 1.65
N LEU A 18 7.63 -19.20 2.56
CA LEU A 18 6.75 -18.66 3.60
C LEU A 18 7.56 -17.92 4.69
N LEU A 19 8.70 -18.47 5.09
CA LEU A 19 9.59 -17.85 6.08
C LEU A 19 10.15 -16.52 5.59
N VAL A 20 10.62 -16.47 4.34
CA VAL A 20 11.09 -15.23 3.71
C VAL A 20 9.95 -14.20 3.67
N ARG A 21 8.72 -14.61 3.31
CA ARG A 21 7.55 -13.71 3.30
C ARG A 21 7.20 -13.17 4.68
N ILE A 22 7.26 -14.00 5.72
CA ILE A 22 7.02 -13.56 7.11
C ILE A 22 8.11 -12.57 7.55
N ALA A 23 9.37 -12.85 7.23
CA ALA A 23 10.48 -11.97 7.57
C ALA A 23 10.37 -10.61 6.85
N THR A 24 10.06 -10.61 5.55
CA THR A 24 9.88 -9.39 4.76
C THR A 24 8.69 -8.58 5.24
N ALA A 25 7.54 -9.21 5.50
CA ALA A 25 6.36 -8.50 6.01
C ALA A 25 6.64 -7.85 7.38
N ARG A 26 7.41 -8.50 8.26
CA ARG A 26 7.82 -7.92 9.55
C ARG A 26 8.73 -6.70 9.37
N GLU A 27 9.60 -6.70 8.36
CA GLU A 27 10.45 -5.54 8.07
C GLU A 27 9.65 -4.39 7.43
N GLU A 28 8.73 -4.71 6.52
CA GLU A 28 7.82 -3.73 5.92
C GLU A 28 6.91 -3.06 6.96
N VAL A 29 6.48 -3.78 8.00
CA VAL A 29 5.73 -3.21 9.13
C VAL A 29 6.55 -2.13 9.87
N LYS A 30 7.88 -2.24 9.92
CA LYS A 30 8.72 -1.18 10.51
C LYS A 30 8.72 0.09 9.65
N LEU A 31 8.61 -0.08 8.32
CA LEU A 31 8.57 1.02 7.36
C LEU A 31 7.21 1.74 7.33
N ILE A 32 6.15 1.17 7.93
CA ILE A 32 4.83 1.83 8.06
C ILE A 32 4.96 3.23 8.67
N LYS A 33 5.89 3.41 9.61
CA LYS A 33 6.14 4.70 10.27
C LYS A 33 6.63 5.80 9.30
N ASN A 34 7.10 5.43 8.11
CA ASN A 34 7.60 6.35 7.10
C ASN A 34 6.53 6.78 6.09
N PHE A 35 5.29 6.29 6.22
CA PHE A 35 4.17 6.66 5.35
C PHE A 35 3.24 7.62 6.07
N ASP A 36 2.85 8.69 5.39
CA ASP A 36 1.86 9.65 5.89
C ASP A 36 0.46 9.02 6.04
N TYR A 37 0.17 7.98 5.24
CA TYR A 37 -1.11 7.29 5.22
C TYR A 37 -0.96 5.78 5.00
N VAL A 38 -1.82 5.00 5.66
CA VAL A 38 -1.88 3.54 5.52
C VAL A 38 -3.31 3.13 5.16
N ALA A 39 -3.47 2.38 4.08
CA ALA A 39 -4.76 1.81 3.68
C ALA A 39 -4.76 0.28 3.89
N ILE A 40 -5.74 -0.22 4.63
CA ILE A 40 -5.87 -1.65 4.92
C ILE A 40 -6.85 -2.27 3.93
N ASN A 41 -6.36 -3.14 3.04
CA ASN A 41 -7.19 -3.95 2.15
C ASN A 41 -7.51 -5.29 2.81
N ALA A 42 -8.45 -5.29 3.74
CA ALA A 42 -8.93 -6.52 4.37
C ALA A 42 -9.85 -7.32 3.42
N ASP A 43 -9.86 -8.64 3.57
CA ASP A 43 -10.70 -9.52 2.75
C ASP A 43 -12.18 -9.11 2.78
N GLY A 44 -12.81 -9.10 1.60
CA GLY A 44 -14.19 -8.67 1.42
C GLY A 44 -14.43 -7.16 1.61
N LYS A 45 -13.42 -6.36 1.96
CA LYS A 45 -13.53 -4.92 2.21
C LYS A 45 -12.84 -4.04 1.16
N LEU A 46 -12.62 -4.57 -0.05
CA LEU A 46 -11.98 -3.85 -1.15
C LEU A 46 -12.60 -2.47 -1.40
N LYS A 47 -13.94 -2.38 -1.45
CA LYS A 47 -14.64 -1.09 -1.63
C LYS A 47 -14.30 -0.06 -0.54
N GLY A 48 -14.16 -0.52 0.71
CA GLY A 48 -13.77 0.35 1.83
C GLY A 48 -12.33 0.83 1.72
N ALA A 49 -11.42 -0.05 1.29
CA ALA A 49 -10.03 0.30 1.05
C ALA A 49 -9.89 1.34 -0.08
N VAL A 50 -10.62 1.15 -1.18
CA VAL A 50 -10.66 2.12 -2.30
C VAL A 50 -11.17 3.47 -1.84
N LYS A 51 -12.29 3.50 -1.10
CA LYS A 51 -12.86 4.76 -0.59
C LYS A 51 -11.92 5.52 0.36
N LEU A 52 -11.14 4.79 1.16
CA LEU A 52 -10.13 5.39 2.03
C LEU A 52 -9.03 6.06 1.19
N VAL A 53 -8.54 5.39 0.15
CA VAL A 53 -7.54 5.93 -0.78
C VAL A 53 -8.09 7.16 -1.50
N GLU A 54 -9.32 7.12 -2.01
CA GLU A 54 -10.00 8.27 -2.63
C GLU A 54 -10.04 9.48 -1.67
N SER A 55 -10.45 9.25 -0.42
CA SER A 55 -10.54 10.31 0.59
C SER A 55 -9.18 10.96 0.91
N ILE A 56 -8.11 10.17 0.91
CA ILE A 56 -6.73 10.67 1.10
C ILE A 56 -6.35 11.57 -0.09
N ILE A 57 -6.59 11.11 -1.31
CA ILE A 57 -6.27 11.87 -2.53
C ILE A 57 -7.06 13.18 -2.57
N ASP A 58 -8.34 13.17 -2.24
CA ASP A 58 -9.20 14.36 -2.25
C ASP A 58 -8.72 15.39 -1.22
N ARG A 59 -8.33 14.94 -0.03
CA ARG A 59 -7.73 15.81 1.00
C ARG A 59 -6.43 16.45 0.51
N GLU A 60 -5.53 15.67 -0.09
CA GLU A 60 -4.25 16.19 -0.56
C GLU A 60 -4.43 17.12 -1.76
N LYS A 61 -5.37 16.83 -2.68
CA LYS A 61 -5.74 17.74 -3.77
C LYS A 61 -6.32 19.06 -3.25
N ALA A 62 -7.17 19.04 -2.22
CA ALA A 62 -7.73 20.24 -1.62
C ALA A 62 -6.68 21.10 -0.89
N ARG A 63 -5.64 20.48 -0.33
CA ARG A 63 -4.48 21.17 0.26
C ARG A 63 -3.59 21.84 -0.79
N VAL A 64 -3.57 21.33 -2.02
CA VAL A 64 -2.82 21.93 -3.13
C VAL A 64 -3.54 23.19 -3.62
N ARG A 65 -2.94 24.37 -3.40
CA ARG A 65 -3.30 25.58 -4.15
C ARG A 65 -2.91 25.36 -5.61
N GLN A 66 -3.88 25.22 -6.51
CA GLN A 66 -3.62 25.25 -7.95
C GLN A 66 -2.82 26.52 -8.27
N ARG A 67 -1.59 26.37 -8.76
CA ARG A 67 -0.89 27.50 -9.38
C ARG A 67 -1.69 27.84 -10.63
N ARG A 68 -2.21 29.08 -10.72
CA ARG A 68 -2.72 29.60 -11.99
C ARG A 68 -1.57 29.46 -12.99
N ALA A 69 -1.75 28.60 -13.99
CA ALA A 69 -0.91 28.67 -15.18
C ALA A 69 -1.13 30.05 -15.78
N VAL A 70 -0.13 30.91 -15.71
CA VAL A 70 -0.10 32.13 -16.51
C VAL A 70 0.27 31.67 -17.91
N ILE A 71 -0.67 31.79 -18.85
CA ILE A 71 -0.44 31.63 -20.28
C ILE A 71 0.04 32.98 -20.82
#